data_AF-H1VT19-F1
#
_entry.id   AF-H1VT19-F1
#
_cell.length_a   1.000
_cell.length_b   1.000
_cell.length_c   1.000
_cell.angle_alpha   90.00
_cell.angle_beta   90.00
_cell.angle_gamma   90.00
#
_symmetry.space_group_name_H-M   'P 1'
#
loop_
_entity.id
_entity.type
_entity.pdbx_description
1 polymer ?
#
loop_
_entity_poly.entity_id
_entity_poly.type
_entity_poly.pdbx_seq_one_letter_code
_entity_poly.pdbx_strand_id
1 'polypeptide(L)' 'FIRHLDIPYCPLYDQGYTSLGGTQDTHPNPQLKKEGESGASFRPAYELTEDDEERLGRDR' A
#
# COMPACT_ATOMS: atom_id res chain seq x y z
N PHE A 1 -11.89 6.51 8.05
CA PHE A 1 -12.99 7.30 7.43
C PHE A 1 -13.62 6.56 6.26
N ILE A 2 -13.01 6.52 5.06
CA ILE A 2 -13.64 5.96 3.84
C ILE A 2 -14.18 4.53 3.97
N ARG A 3 -13.44 3.63 4.66
CA ARG A 3 -13.87 2.25 4.94
C ARG A 3 -15.08 2.15 5.88
N HIS A 4 -15.25 3.12 6.78
CA HIS A 4 -16.36 3.12 7.74
C HIS A 4 -17.66 3.68 7.13
N LEU A 5 -17.56 4.32 5.96
CA LEU A 5 -18.69 4.90 5.24
C LEU A 5 -19.06 4.07 4.00
N ASP A 6 -18.45 2.88 3.84
CA ASP A 6 -18.62 2.02 2.66
C ASP A 6 -18.42 2.74 1.33
N ILE A 7 -17.53 3.74 1.32
CA ILE A 7 -17.18 4.47 0.09
C ILE A 7 -16.28 3.55 -0.73
N PRO A 8 -16.65 3.20 -1.97
CA PRO A 8 -15.79 2.41 -2.84
C PRO A 8 -14.44 3.11 -3.03
N TYR A 9 -13.36 2.34 -2.89
CA TYR A 9 -11.99 2.82 -3.10
C TYR A 9 -11.19 1.83 -3.94
N CYS A 10 -10.02 2.25 -4.42
CA CYS A 10 -9.19 1.42 -5.29
C CYS A 10 -8.68 0.17 -4.53
N PRO A 11 -8.91 -1.05 -5.04
CA PRO A 11 -8.46 -2.28 -4.37
C PRO A 11 -6.94 -2.40 -4.22
N LEU A 12 -6.16 -1.61 -4.97
CA LEU A 12 -4.70 -1.59 -4.84
C LEU A 12 -4.27 -1.14 -3.43
N TYR A 13 -5.04 -0.28 -2.77
CA TYR A 13 -4.76 0.10 -1.38
C TYR A 13 -4.80 -1.10 -0.44
N ASP A 14 -5.66 -2.09 -0.67
CA ASP A 14 -5.69 -3.31 0.14
C ASP A 14 -4.52 -4.26 -0.16
N GLN A 15 -3.86 -4.07 -1.31
CA GLN A 15 -2.68 -4.83 -1.74
C GLN A 15 -1.36 -4.15 -1.30
N GLY A 16 -1.44 -3.13 -0.44
CA GLY A 16 -0.28 -2.45 0.15
C GLY A 16 0.27 -1.27 -0.66
N TYR A 17 -0.42 -0.83 -1.70
CA TYR A 17 -0.05 0.41 -2.40
C TYR A 17 -0.47 1.62 -1.57
N THR A 18 0.47 2.46 -1.17
CA THR A 18 0.19 3.66 -0.36
C THR A 18 0.14 4.94 -1.19
N SER A 19 0.72 4.92 -2.40
CA SER A 19 0.72 6.03 -3.35
C SER A 19 0.57 5.47 -4.77
N LEU A 20 -0.35 5.98 -5.59
CA LEU A 20 -0.60 5.50 -6.96
C LEU A 20 -0.02 6.47 -8.00
N GLY A 21 0.74 5.98 -8.97
CA GLY A 21 1.36 6.81 -10.02
C GLY A 21 1.60 6.01 -11.29
N GLY A 22 2.82 6.00 -11.84
CA GLY A 22 3.10 5.26 -13.07
C GLY A 22 2.97 3.74 -12.87
N THR A 23 2.42 3.04 -13.86
CA THR A 23 2.24 1.58 -13.76
C THR A 23 3.55 0.79 -13.68
N GLN A 24 4.66 1.41 -14.07
CA GLN A 24 6.00 0.81 -14.09
C GLN A 24 6.87 1.19 -12.89
N ASP A 25 6.52 2.26 -12.18
CA ASP A 25 7.33 2.83 -11.09
C ASP A 25 6.63 2.78 -9.73
N THR A 26 5.45 2.16 -9.68
CA THR A 26 4.65 2.02 -8.46
C THR A 26 4.67 0.56 -8.02
N HIS A 27 5.15 0.32 -6.81
CA HIS A 27 5.16 -0.97 -6.14
C HIS A 27 4.45 -0.87 -4.79
N PRO A 28 4.02 -2.00 -4.20
CA PRO A 28 3.53 -2.02 -2.82
C PRO A 28 4.57 -1.47 -1.84
N ASN A 29 4.11 -0.82 -0.77
CA ASN A 29 5.00 -0.22 0.20
C ASN A 29 5.81 -1.30 0.95
N PRO A 30 7.15 -1.20 0.99
CA PRO A 30 7.98 -2.19 1.67
C PRO A 30 7.69 -2.31 3.19
N GLN A 31 7.22 -1.24 3.85
CA GLN A 31 6.87 -1.26 5.29
C GLN A 31 5.62 -2.09 5.60
N LEU A 32 4.83 -2.37 4.57
CA LEU A 32 3.63 -3.19 4.69
C LEU A 32 3.90 -4.65 4.37
N LYS A 33 5.13 -5.04 4.01
CA LYS A 33 5.45 -6.44 3.71
C LYS A 33 5.21 -7.33 4.93
N LYS A 34 4.48 -8.43 4.75
CA LYS A 34 4.27 -9.42 5.82
C LYS A 34 5.48 -10.33 5.91
N GLU A 35 6.01 -10.49 7.12
CA GLU A 35 7.10 -11.43 7.38
C GLU A 35 6.54 -12.85 7.56
N GLY A 36 7.22 -13.86 7.01
CA GLY A 36 6.92 -15.27 7.27
C GLY A 36 5.90 -15.94 6.35
N GLU A 37 5.30 -15.23 5.39
CA GLU A 37 4.50 -15.86 4.33
C GLU A 37 5.37 -16.25 3.12
N SER A 38 5.13 -17.44 2.57
CA SER A 38 5.78 -17.92 1.34
C SER A 38 5.22 -17.19 0.12
N GLY A 39 5.51 -15.90 0.02
CA GLY A 39 5.03 -15.00 -1.03
C GLY A 39 5.20 -13.54 -0.63
N ALA A 40 5.28 -12.64 -1.60
CA ALA A 40 5.27 -11.20 -1.32
C ALA A 40 3.83 -10.75 -1.05
N SER A 41 3.37 -10.95 0.19
CA SER A 41 2.09 -10.43 0.66
C SER A 41 2.30 -9.15 1.45
N PHE A 42 1.35 -8.22 1.31
CA PHE A 42 1.41 -6.91 1.93
C PHE A 42 0.16 -6.68 2.78
N ARG A 43 0.35 -5.89 3.83
CA ARG A 43 -0.72 -5.33 4.65
C ARG A 43 -1.38 -4.17 3.89
N PRO A 44 -2.66 -3.89 4.14
CA PRO A 44 -3.37 -2.81 3.47
C PRO A 44 -2.79 -1.43 3.83
N ALA A 45 -2.93 -0.47 2.91
CA ALA A 45 -2.33 0.87 2.98
C ALA A 45 -2.73 1.65 4.23
N TYR A 46 -3.93 1.42 4.77
CA TYR A 46 -4.39 2.09 5.98
C TYR A 46 -3.66 1.64 7.26
N GLU A 47 -2.79 0.63 7.19
CA GLU A 47 -1.91 0.23 8.29
C GLU A 47 -0.56 0.96 8.27
N LEU A 48 -0.28 1.77 7.24
CA LEU A 48 0.86 2.68 7.25
C LEU A 48 0.55 3.86 8.18
N THR A 49 1.47 4.18 9.10
CA THR A 49 1.29 5.27 10.08
C THR A 49 2.11 6.51 9.78
N GLU A 50 3.27 6.35 9.13
CA GLU A 50 4.20 7.45 8.87
C GLU A 50 3.92 8.06 7.49
N ASP A 51 3.50 9.32 7.45
CA ASP A 51 3.17 10.03 6.20
C ASP A 51 4.39 10.13 5.26
N ASP A 52 5.59 10.31 5.81
CA ASP A 52 6.84 10.40 5.04
C ASP A 52 7.17 9.08 4.31
N GLU A 53 6.55 7.97 4.70
CA GLU A 53 6.76 6.65 4.10
C GLU A 53 5.79 6.34 2.94
N GLU A 54 4.81 7.20 2.67
CA GLU A 54 3.76 6.96 1.66
C GLU A 54 4.34 6.60 0.27
N ARG A 55 5.51 7.16 -0.07
CA ARG A 55 6.13 7.04 -1.39
C ARG A 55 7.33 6.09 -1.43
N LEU A 56 7.56 5.28 -0.40
CA LEU A 56 8.66 4.29 -0.40
C LEU A 56 8.53 3.19 -1.46
N GLY A 57 7.31 2.95 -1.96
CA GLY A 57 7.06 2.02 -3.08
C GLY A 57 7.41 2.59 -4.46
N ARG A 58 8.15 3.70 -4.55
CA ARG A 58 8.52 4.35 -5.82
C ARG A 58 9.95 4.04 -6.22
N ASP A 59 10.13 3.71 -7.49
CA ASP A 59 11.47 3.71 -8.09
C ASP A 59 11.99 5.15 -8.16
N ARG A 60 13.30 5.32 -7.94
CA ARG A 60 13.96 6.64 -7.89
C ARG A 60 14.49 7.07 -9.24
#